data_AF-A0A845M2D5-F1
#
_entry.id   AF-A0A845M2D5-F1
#
_cell.length_a   1.000
_cell.length_b   1.000
_cell.length_c   1.000
_cell.angle_alpha   90.00
_cell.angle_beta   90.00
_cell.angle_gamma   90.00
#
_symmetry.space_group_name_H-M   'P 1'
#
loop_
_entity.id
_entity.type
_entity.pdbx_description
1 polymer ?
#
loop_
_entity_poly.entity_id
_entity_poly.type
_entity_poly.pdbx_seq_one_letter_code
_entity_poly.pdbx_strand_id
1 'polypeptide(L)'
;MNELNTEFQFASIRRDGLGARIQVLLNAMALSERFGSDFVFDWPDNPNTGSGDTLGPAEKFFTRAFLERHFRPGLADMLEKAGHDLSLSMTSERVDDFLAGRAAPVEWYTAWFQDLRPALKLKDDIYRELFNRIEFAPPIQAAIERANQVPLAKNTRAFHIRAGDVIEKHFRFGGRFGRKVLAFPLAIDLARSARLAGHDVIIFGQDPEVLGLLCDASGGRLAEQLVPNEMQAGPEAWFFEVALMARCEAITTGSFSSFSEMASWIGTVEKVNGYDQFEASAARELILGGTTARAPVRALQKAHAYWALYDVYGAALSHEDAVRALSNAHAHDPINNLYPLSRINETFRRGDNRQAKHALRRFLEDQKDVPRREQGSLLEVLFALSRPMNVQARETSLGGIFQRARTGDPDASLIGALVVQDANSFEEFCRNAARSRFRFRFRQPLEHRRKVLRALPDGLPPAYFRFGRLRRAFGLLPPAGTPTSAPASPPTPPAERPGSVPE
;
A
#
# COMPACT_ATOMS: atom_id res chain seq x y z
N MET A 1 38.09 -5.86 13.09
CA MET A 1 36.93 -6.21 12.25
C MET A 1 37.05 -7.69 11.98
N ASN A 2 36.19 -8.51 12.57
CA ASN A 2 36.18 -9.95 12.29
C ASN A 2 35.70 -10.15 10.84
N GLU A 3 36.44 -10.95 10.08
CA GLU A 3 36.06 -11.39 8.75
C GLU A 3 34.69 -12.09 8.84
N LEU A 4 33.65 -11.41 8.36
CA LEU A 4 32.33 -12.01 8.18
C LEU A 4 32.44 -12.99 7.01
N ASN A 5 32.07 -14.24 7.29
CA ASN A 5 32.03 -15.34 6.34
C ASN A 5 31.28 -14.91 5.05
N THR A 6 31.90 -15.06 3.88
CA THR A 6 31.40 -14.64 2.56
C THR A 6 30.29 -15.53 1.98
N GLU A 7 29.66 -16.39 2.79
CA GLU A 7 28.71 -17.44 2.34
C GLU A 7 27.24 -17.01 2.27
N PHE A 8 26.91 -15.73 2.49
CA PHE A 8 25.53 -15.24 2.38
C PHE A 8 25.40 -14.14 1.34
N GLN A 9 24.18 -13.94 0.84
CA GLN A 9 23.83 -12.90 -0.13
C GLN A 9 22.56 -12.14 0.30
N PHE A 10 22.43 -10.90 -0.16
CA PHE A 10 21.20 -10.11 0.04
C PHE A 10 20.26 -10.21 -1.15
N ALA A 11 19.00 -10.57 -0.89
CA ALA A 11 18.00 -10.82 -1.92
C ALA A 11 16.94 -9.70 -2.00
N SER A 12 16.64 -9.23 -3.20
CA SER A 12 15.47 -8.39 -3.49
C SER A 12 14.36 -9.21 -4.15
N ILE A 13 13.22 -9.40 -3.47
CA ILE A 13 12.17 -10.37 -3.89
C ILE A 13 10.72 -9.83 -3.83
N ARG A 14 10.51 -8.54 -4.13
CA ARG A 14 9.15 -7.96 -4.07
C ARG A 14 8.30 -8.27 -5.29
N ARG A 15 7.00 -8.46 -5.03
CA ARG A 15 5.98 -8.66 -6.08
C ARG A 15 5.16 -7.40 -6.39
N ASP A 16 5.18 -6.36 -5.57
CA ASP A 16 4.32 -5.18 -5.75
C ASP A 16 4.88 -4.16 -6.77
N GLY A 17 4.49 -2.89 -6.67
CA GLY A 17 4.78 -1.87 -7.69
C GLY A 17 6.26 -1.53 -7.87
N LEU A 18 6.59 -0.96 -9.03
CA LEU A 18 7.95 -0.67 -9.48
C LEU A 18 8.83 0.04 -8.44
N GLY A 19 8.32 1.11 -7.83
CA GLY A 19 9.06 1.85 -6.80
C GLY A 19 9.51 0.97 -5.63
N ALA A 20 8.62 0.11 -5.12
CA ALA A 20 8.96 -0.75 -4.00
C ALA A 20 10.00 -1.83 -4.40
N ARG A 21 9.94 -2.34 -5.64
CA ARG A 21 10.92 -3.29 -6.16
C ARG A 21 12.31 -2.67 -6.26
N ILE A 22 12.41 -1.46 -6.83
CA ILE A 22 13.69 -0.77 -6.95
C ILE A 22 14.23 -0.35 -5.58
N GLN A 23 13.38 0.11 -4.65
CA GLN A 23 13.81 0.41 -3.27
C GLN A 23 14.45 -0.79 -2.57
N VAL A 24 13.87 -1.99 -2.71
CA VAL A 24 14.46 -3.20 -2.13
C VAL A 24 15.73 -3.62 -2.85
N LEU A 25 15.81 -3.41 -4.16
CA LEU A 25 17.06 -3.63 -4.91
C LEU A 25 18.18 -2.72 -4.38
N LEU A 26 17.91 -1.42 -4.21
CA LEU A 26 18.87 -0.47 -3.64
C LEU A 26 19.29 -0.86 -2.21
N ASN A 27 18.36 -1.33 -1.38
CA ASN A 27 18.69 -1.84 -0.06
C ASN A 27 19.55 -3.09 -0.10
N ALA A 28 19.28 -4.04 -1.00
CA ALA A 28 20.10 -5.24 -1.16
C ALA A 28 21.53 -4.88 -1.59
N MET A 29 21.68 -3.93 -2.52
CA MET A 29 22.98 -3.40 -2.93
C MET A 29 23.71 -2.70 -1.78
N ALA A 30 23.03 -1.84 -1.02
CA ALA A 30 23.61 -1.11 0.11
C ALA A 30 24.08 -2.07 1.23
N LEU A 31 23.29 -3.11 1.51
CA LEU A 31 23.64 -4.16 2.46
C LEU A 31 24.87 -4.95 1.97
N SER A 32 24.87 -5.34 0.70
CA SER A 32 26.00 -6.05 0.05
C SER A 32 27.31 -5.26 0.21
N GLU A 33 27.30 -3.95 -0.03
CA GLU A 33 28.50 -3.11 0.18
C GLU A 33 28.89 -2.98 1.64
N ARG A 34 27.90 -2.77 2.51
CA ARG A 34 28.16 -2.57 3.93
C ARG A 34 28.80 -3.79 4.59
N PHE A 35 28.50 -4.98 4.09
CA PHE A 35 28.94 -6.26 4.67
C PHE A 35 29.94 -7.03 3.81
N GLY A 36 30.35 -6.51 2.65
CA GLY A 36 31.32 -7.20 1.77
C GLY A 36 30.79 -8.51 1.20
N SER A 37 29.50 -8.55 0.88
CA SER A 37 28.78 -9.70 0.34
C SER A 37 28.21 -9.36 -1.05
N ASP A 38 27.62 -10.32 -1.74
CA ASP A 38 26.91 -10.11 -3.01
C ASP A 38 25.42 -9.83 -2.80
N PHE A 39 24.78 -9.29 -3.84
CA PHE A 39 23.32 -9.19 -3.91
C PHE A 39 22.78 -9.90 -5.15
N VAL A 40 21.55 -10.38 -5.01
CA VAL A 40 20.73 -10.90 -6.11
C VAL A 40 19.33 -10.33 -6.06
N PHE A 41 18.58 -10.50 -7.14
CA PHE A 41 17.17 -10.18 -7.16
C PHE A 41 16.35 -11.14 -7.99
N ASP A 42 15.05 -11.19 -7.67
CA ASP A 42 14.03 -11.79 -8.50
C ASP A 42 13.09 -10.70 -9.04
N TRP A 43 12.39 -11.02 -10.11
CA TRP A 43 11.44 -10.13 -10.78
C TRP A 43 10.13 -10.86 -11.07
N PRO A 44 9.47 -11.39 -10.03
CA PRO A 44 8.30 -12.23 -10.21
C PRO A 44 7.16 -11.44 -10.86
N ASP A 45 6.42 -12.10 -11.74
CA ASP A 45 5.18 -11.55 -12.27
C ASP A 45 4.19 -11.29 -11.14
N ASN A 46 3.49 -10.17 -11.24
CA ASN A 46 2.37 -9.88 -10.37
C ASN A 46 1.21 -9.31 -11.18
N PRO A 47 0.13 -10.09 -11.41
CA PRO A 47 -1.07 -9.57 -12.06
C PRO A 47 -1.87 -8.60 -11.17
N ASN A 48 -1.48 -8.43 -9.90
CA ASN A 48 -2.13 -7.53 -8.93
C ASN A 48 -1.22 -6.37 -8.53
N THR A 49 -0.53 -5.73 -9.48
CA THR A 49 0.01 -4.39 -9.22
C THR A 49 -1.15 -3.42 -8.94
N GLY A 50 -0.90 -2.36 -8.17
CA GLY A 50 -1.95 -1.37 -7.88
C GLY A 50 -2.56 -0.75 -9.14
N SER A 51 -1.79 -0.61 -10.22
CA SER A 51 -2.28 -0.18 -11.53
C SER A 51 -3.18 -1.22 -12.19
N GLY A 52 -2.89 -2.52 -12.04
CA GLY A 52 -3.56 -3.63 -12.73
C GLY A 52 -2.79 -4.12 -13.95
N ASP A 53 -1.69 -3.46 -14.30
CA ASP A 53 -0.81 -3.83 -15.40
C ASP A 53 0.34 -4.70 -14.91
N THR A 54 0.64 -5.76 -15.65
CA THR A 54 1.89 -6.49 -15.50
C THR A 54 3.05 -5.57 -15.89
N LEU A 55 3.99 -5.33 -14.96
CA LEU A 55 5.19 -4.51 -15.20
C LEU A 55 6.03 -5.01 -16.39
N GLY A 56 5.85 -6.27 -16.78
CA GLY A 56 6.63 -6.93 -17.82
C GLY A 56 7.91 -7.56 -17.27
N PRO A 57 8.62 -8.31 -18.13
CA PRO A 57 9.77 -9.11 -17.72
C PRO A 57 11.00 -8.23 -17.42
N ALA A 58 11.97 -8.76 -16.68
CA ALA A 58 13.12 -8.02 -16.17
C ALA A 58 14.00 -7.40 -17.28
N GLU A 59 14.03 -8.03 -18.45
CA GLU A 59 14.73 -7.61 -19.67
C GLU A 59 14.26 -6.26 -20.21
N LYS A 60 13.04 -5.83 -19.84
CA LYS A 60 12.57 -4.47 -20.16
C LYS A 60 13.25 -3.40 -19.31
N PHE A 61 13.78 -3.76 -18.15
CA PHE A 61 14.28 -2.82 -17.14
C PHE A 61 15.80 -2.79 -17.06
N PHE A 62 16.47 -3.92 -17.30
CA PHE A 62 17.90 -4.07 -17.05
C PHE A 62 18.65 -4.57 -18.29
N THR A 63 19.95 -4.24 -18.37
CA THR A 63 20.81 -4.81 -19.40
C THR A 63 20.98 -6.32 -19.21
N ARG A 64 21.32 -7.02 -20.30
CA ARG A 64 21.65 -8.44 -20.23
C ARG A 64 22.80 -8.74 -19.25
N ALA A 65 23.84 -7.91 -19.24
CA ALA A 65 24.99 -8.07 -18.35
C ALA A 65 24.59 -7.96 -16.86
N PHE A 66 23.68 -7.03 -16.52
CA PHE A 66 23.14 -6.91 -15.18
C PHE A 66 22.37 -8.15 -14.74
N LEU A 67 21.52 -8.66 -15.64
CA LEU A 67 20.72 -9.85 -15.40
C LEU A 67 21.60 -11.08 -15.19
N GLU A 68 22.59 -11.30 -16.05
CA GLU A 68 23.53 -12.43 -15.93
C GLU A 68 24.24 -12.45 -14.56
N ARG A 69 24.61 -11.28 -14.03
CA ARG A 69 25.29 -11.19 -12.73
C ARG A 69 24.33 -11.39 -11.55
N HIS A 70 23.19 -10.70 -11.54
CA HIS A 70 22.40 -10.52 -10.30
C HIS A 70 21.00 -11.16 -10.33
N PHE A 71 20.45 -11.49 -11.49
CA PHE A 71 19.08 -11.99 -11.58
C PHE A 71 19.01 -13.49 -11.27
N ARG A 72 18.09 -13.87 -10.39
CA ARG A 72 17.84 -15.26 -9.97
C ARG A 72 16.33 -15.55 -10.07
N PRO A 73 15.84 -15.93 -11.27
CA PRO A 73 14.42 -16.15 -11.49
C PRO A 73 13.88 -17.27 -10.59
N GLY A 74 12.73 -17.03 -9.95
CA GLY A 74 12.06 -18.01 -9.09
C GLY A 74 12.60 -18.06 -7.65
N LEU A 75 13.57 -17.20 -7.31
CA LEU A 75 14.09 -17.06 -5.95
C LEU A 75 12.97 -16.71 -4.96
N ALA A 76 12.01 -15.85 -5.32
CA ALA A 76 10.90 -15.50 -4.44
C ALA A 76 10.02 -16.72 -4.09
N ASP A 77 9.75 -17.59 -5.05
CA ASP A 77 8.97 -18.82 -4.84
C ASP A 77 9.76 -19.87 -4.05
N MET A 78 11.08 -19.95 -4.28
CA MET A 78 11.98 -20.84 -3.54
C MET A 78 12.03 -20.45 -2.06
N LEU A 79 12.25 -19.16 -1.76
CA LEU A 79 12.27 -18.64 -0.39
C LEU A 79 10.90 -18.83 0.30
N GLU A 80 9.79 -18.58 -0.39
CA GLU A 80 8.45 -18.82 0.16
C GLU A 80 8.23 -20.31 0.50
N LYS A 81 8.65 -21.24 -0.37
CA LYS A 81 8.56 -22.69 -0.12
C LYS A 81 9.45 -23.15 1.03
N ALA A 82 10.63 -22.57 1.16
CA ALA A 82 11.56 -22.82 2.26
C ALA A 82 11.06 -22.25 3.60
N GLY A 83 9.97 -21.48 3.58
CA GLY A 83 9.41 -20.87 4.78
C GLY A 83 10.20 -19.65 5.25
N HIS A 84 10.97 -18.99 4.37
CA HIS A 84 11.54 -17.68 4.68
C HIS A 84 10.41 -16.72 5.02
N ASP A 85 10.39 -16.26 6.27
CA ASP A 85 9.45 -15.27 6.75
C ASP A 85 10.14 -13.92 6.94
N LEU A 86 9.41 -12.96 7.51
CA LEU A 86 9.97 -11.63 7.82
C LEU A 86 11.10 -11.68 8.84
N SER A 87 11.25 -12.77 9.61
CA SER A 87 12.39 -13.00 10.48
C SER A 87 13.66 -13.31 9.70
N LEU A 88 13.66 -13.24 8.36
CA LEU A 88 14.87 -13.21 7.53
C LEU A 88 14.96 -11.93 6.67
N SER A 89 14.00 -11.00 6.85
CA SER A 89 14.05 -9.67 6.25
C SER A 89 14.92 -8.67 7.02
N MET A 90 15.82 -7.98 6.32
CA MET A 90 16.65 -6.91 6.86
C MET A 90 15.83 -5.64 7.01
N THR A 91 15.17 -5.50 8.16
CA THR A 91 14.57 -4.24 8.62
C THR A 91 15.58 -3.48 9.48
N SER A 92 15.35 -2.19 9.69
CA SER A 92 16.18 -1.31 10.53
C SER A 92 16.35 -1.88 11.94
N GLU A 93 15.32 -2.48 12.52
CA GLU A 93 15.37 -3.11 13.84
C GLU A 93 16.31 -4.33 13.87
N ARG A 94 16.47 -5.00 12.73
CA ARG A 94 17.25 -6.24 12.61
C ARG A 94 18.68 -6.01 12.15
N VAL A 95 18.97 -4.84 11.59
CA VAL A 95 20.34 -4.43 11.29
C VAL A 95 21.21 -4.50 12.54
N ASP A 96 20.70 -4.11 13.70
CA ASP A 96 21.44 -4.16 14.97
C ASP A 96 21.76 -5.60 15.42
N ASP A 97 20.80 -6.51 15.30
CA ASP A 97 21.03 -7.94 15.59
C ASP A 97 22.06 -8.56 14.65
N PHE A 98 22.00 -8.18 13.37
CA PHE A 98 22.96 -8.62 12.37
C PHE A 98 24.37 -8.09 12.66
N LEU A 99 24.51 -6.80 12.95
CA LEU A 99 25.78 -6.17 13.32
C LEU A 99 26.38 -6.75 14.59
N ALA A 100 25.54 -7.21 15.52
CA ALA A 100 25.97 -7.85 16.75
C ALA A 100 26.27 -9.36 16.61
N GLY A 101 26.21 -9.92 15.39
CA GLY A 101 26.49 -11.34 15.16
C GLY A 101 25.42 -12.30 15.68
N ARG A 102 24.20 -11.81 15.94
CA ARG A 102 23.06 -12.62 16.41
C ARG A 102 22.16 -13.11 15.27
N ALA A 103 22.50 -12.80 14.03
CA ALA A 103 21.72 -13.23 12.88
C ALA A 103 21.87 -14.74 12.61
N ALA A 104 20.80 -15.36 12.12
CA ALA A 104 20.77 -16.79 11.82
C ALA A 104 21.69 -17.11 10.63
N PRO A 105 22.52 -18.16 10.67
CA PRO A 105 23.40 -18.51 9.56
C PRO A 105 22.57 -19.05 8.38
N VAL A 106 22.19 -18.16 7.47
CA VAL A 106 21.42 -18.48 6.27
C VAL A 106 22.15 -18.00 5.02
N GLU A 107 21.92 -18.69 3.90
CA GLU A 107 22.48 -18.30 2.60
C GLU A 107 21.92 -16.96 2.11
N TRP A 108 20.69 -16.60 2.51
CA TRP A 108 19.98 -15.43 1.98
C TRP A 108 19.30 -14.59 3.06
N TYR A 109 19.53 -13.29 3.00
CA TYR A 109 18.77 -12.30 3.74
C TYR A 109 17.97 -11.44 2.79
N THR A 110 16.66 -11.28 3.02
CA THR A 110 15.84 -10.49 2.10
C THR A 110 15.89 -9.02 2.50
N ALA A 111 16.21 -8.11 1.60
CA ALA A 111 16.13 -6.68 1.89
C ALA A 111 14.68 -6.25 2.13
N TRP A 112 14.48 -5.27 3.02
CA TRP A 112 13.18 -4.62 3.21
C TRP A 112 13.11 -3.29 2.47
N PHE A 113 11.93 -2.67 2.36
CA PHE A 113 11.71 -1.46 1.53
C PHE A 113 11.73 -0.15 2.33
N GLN A 114 12.09 -0.21 3.61
CA GLN A 114 12.27 0.99 4.44
C GLN A 114 13.67 1.58 4.25
N ASP A 115 13.84 2.85 4.60
CA ASP A 115 15.15 3.48 4.54
C ASP A 115 16.07 2.87 5.60
N LEU A 116 17.12 2.20 5.14
CA LEU A 116 18.10 1.54 6.00
C LEU A 116 19.31 2.41 6.29
N ARG A 117 19.45 3.61 5.67
CA ARG A 117 20.60 4.49 5.89
C ARG A 117 20.84 4.81 7.37
N PRO A 118 19.82 5.17 8.18
CA PRO A 118 20.05 5.46 9.59
C PRO A 118 20.56 4.25 10.38
N ALA A 119 19.98 3.07 10.13
CA ALA A 119 20.34 1.84 10.84
C ALA A 119 21.73 1.33 10.45
N LEU A 120 22.08 1.43 9.17
CA LEU A 120 23.38 0.99 8.64
C LEU A 120 24.48 2.06 8.75
N LYS A 121 24.12 3.28 9.18
CA LYS A 121 25.00 4.46 9.24
C LYS A 121 25.65 4.76 7.89
N LEU A 122 24.84 4.71 6.84
CA LEU A 122 25.29 4.98 5.47
C LEU A 122 25.30 6.49 5.18
N LYS A 123 26.02 6.89 4.13
CA LYS A 123 25.98 8.25 3.61
C LYS A 123 24.61 8.56 3.02
N ASP A 124 24.21 9.84 3.05
CA ASP A 124 22.89 10.27 2.58
C ASP A 124 22.67 10.03 1.08
N ASP A 125 23.74 10.07 0.29
CA ASP A 125 23.75 9.93 -1.16
C ASP A 125 23.96 8.49 -1.66
N ILE A 126 24.12 7.50 -0.77
CA ILE A 126 24.39 6.10 -1.16
C ILE A 126 23.36 5.57 -2.15
N TYR A 127 22.07 5.86 -1.95
CA TYR A 127 21.03 5.36 -2.85
C TYR A 127 21.08 6.01 -4.23
N ARG A 128 21.56 7.26 -4.34
CA ARG A 128 21.83 7.90 -5.62
C ARG A 128 22.98 7.22 -6.34
N GLU A 129 24.09 6.97 -5.64
CA GLU A 129 25.25 6.27 -6.18
C GLU A 129 24.89 4.86 -6.67
N LEU A 130 24.15 4.10 -5.86
CA LEU A 130 23.69 2.76 -6.18
C LEU A 130 22.69 2.76 -7.34
N PHE A 131 21.74 3.70 -7.37
CA PHE A 131 20.80 3.83 -8.48
C PHE A 131 21.51 4.09 -9.81
N ASN A 132 22.52 4.96 -9.82
CA ASN A 132 23.33 5.25 -11.02
C ASN A 132 24.22 4.08 -11.45
N ARG A 133 24.43 3.08 -10.58
CA ARG A 133 25.18 1.85 -10.88
C ARG A 133 24.30 0.70 -11.34
N ILE A 134 22.99 0.83 -11.23
CA ILE A 134 22.09 -0.12 -11.86
C ILE A 134 22.25 0.06 -13.37
N GLU A 135 22.62 -1.03 -14.06
CA GLU A 135 22.69 -1.04 -15.51
C GLU A 135 21.28 -1.22 -16.07
N PHE A 136 20.55 -0.11 -16.16
CA PHE A 136 19.23 -0.07 -16.77
C PHE A 136 19.28 -0.36 -18.27
N ALA A 137 18.21 -0.94 -18.80
CA ALA A 137 18.02 -1.10 -20.23
C ALA A 137 18.04 0.27 -20.94
N PRO A 138 18.52 0.37 -22.21
CA PRO A 138 18.71 1.65 -22.88
C PRO A 138 17.49 2.59 -22.90
N PRO A 139 16.24 2.12 -23.11
CA PRO A 139 15.07 3.00 -23.05
C PRO A 139 14.85 3.65 -21.68
N ILE A 140 15.08 2.89 -20.60
CA ILE A 140 14.95 3.38 -19.22
C ILE A 140 16.06 4.38 -18.89
N GLN A 141 17.30 4.07 -19.28
CA GLN A 141 18.44 4.97 -19.11
C GLN A 141 18.21 6.30 -19.84
N ALA A 142 17.71 6.25 -21.08
CA ALA A 142 17.38 7.44 -21.86
C ALA A 142 16.27 8.29 -21.19
N ALA A 143 15.28 7.65 -20.56
CA ALA A 143 14.24 8.35 -19.82
C ALA A 143 14.79 9.11 -18.59
N ILE A 144 15.69 8.48 -17.83
CA ILE A 144 16.38 9.10 -16.70
C ILE A 144 17.23 10.29 -17.17
N GLU A 145 18.00 10.11 -18.24
CA GLU A 145 18.83 11.18 -18.83
C GLU A 145 18.00 12.35 -19.34
N ARG A 146 16.88 12.07 -20.01
CA ARG A 146 15.98 13.12 -20.49
C ARG A 146 15.36 13.89 -19.33
N ALA A 147 14.95 13.21 -18.27
CA ALA A 147 14.44 13.86 -17.06
C ALA A 147 15.48 14.81 -16.45
N ASN A 148 16.77 14.43 -16.47
CA ASN A 148 17.87 15.28 -15.98
C ASN A 148 18.11 16.54 -16.83
N GLN A 149 17.68 16.53 -18.10
CA GLN A 149 17.82 17.67 -19.02
C GLN A 149 16.66 18.67 -18.92
N VAL A 150 15.55 18.33 -18.27
CA VAL A 150 14.42 19.25 -18.11
C VAL A 150 14.87 20.49 -17.30
N PRO A 151 14.65 21.72 -17.79
CA PRO A 151 15.00 22.91 -17.05
C PRO A 151 14.05 23.09 -15.86
N LEU A 152 14.63 23.12 -14.65
CA LEU A 152 13.94 23.36 -13.38
C LEU A 152 14.57 24.54 -12.66
N ALA A 153 13.74 25.40 -12.06
CA ALA A 153 14.22 26.41 -11.13
C ALA A 153 14.71 25.75 -9.84
N LYS A 154 15.70 26.33 -9.18
CA LYS A 154 16.29 25.77 -7.94
C LYS A 154 15.27 25.60 -6.80
N ASN A 155 14.24 26.44 -6.79
CA ASN A 155 13.17 26.47 -5.78
C ASN A 155 11.91 25.71 -6.22
N THR A 156 12.03 24.78 -7.19
CA THR A 156 10.90 23.98 -7.66
C THR A 156 10.48 22.97 -6.59
N ARG A 157 9.21 22.98 -6.19
CA ARG A 157 8.61 22.00 -5.28
C ARG A 157 7.75 20.99 -6.02
N ALA A 158 7.92 19.72 -5.67
CA ALA A 158 7.09 18.64 -6.19
C ALA A 158 5.86 18.41 -5.30
N PHE A 159 4.70 18.23 -5.93
CA PHE A 159 3.48 17.78 -5.26
C PHE A 159 3.09 16.42 -5.83
N HIS A 160 3.22 15.36 -5.04
CA HIS A 160 2.86 14.02 -5.45
C HIS A 160 1.51 13.59 -4.85
N ILE A 161 0.49 13.51 -5.71
CA ILE A 161 -0.88 13.15 -5.38
C ILE A 161 -1.16 11.71 -5.82
N ARG A 162 -1.02 10.79 -4.86
CA ARG A 162 -1.39 9.39 -5.07
C ARG A 162 -2.91 9.28 -5.25
N ALA A 163 -3.38 8.42 -6.15
CA ALA A 163 -4.80 8.10 -6.27
C ALA A 163 -4.98 6.62 -6.67
N GLY A 164 -5.69 6.34 -7.76
CA GLY A 164 -5.82 5.00 -8.34
C GLY A 164 -6.43 3.99 -7.37
N ASP A 165 -5.84 2.81 -7.26
CA ASP A 165 -6.27 1.70 -6.39
C ASP A 165 -6.59 2.03 -4.93
N VAL A 166 -5.94 3.05 -4.36
CA VAL A 166 -6.22 3.50 -2.99
C VAL A 166 -7.60 4.17 -2.87
N ILE A 167 -8.04 4.86 -3.92
CA ILE A 167 -9.30 5.61 -3.98
C ILE A 167 -10.37 4.85 -4.76
N GLU A 168 -10.00 4.19 -5.85
CA GLU A 168 -10.93 3.62 -6.84
C GLU A 168 -11.12 2.11 -6.68
N LYS A 169 -10.23 1.42 -5.95
CA LYS A 169 -10.28 -0.05 -5.80
C LYS A 169 -10.32 -0.46 -4.32
N HIS A 170 -10.09 -1.74 -4.08
CA HIS A 170 -10.28 -2.45 -2.81
C HIS A 170 -9.49 -1.91 -1.61
N PHE A 171 -8.44 -1.11 -1.80
CA PHE A 171 -7.65 -0.59 -0.69
C PHE A 171 -8.40 0.45 0.16
N ARG A 172 -9.45 1.09 -0.39
CA ARG A 172 -10.28 2.07 0.34
C ARG A 172 -11.10 1.48 1.49
N PHE A 173 -11.40 0.18 1.43
CA PHE A 173 -12.26 -0.50 2.43
C PHE A 173 -11.55 -0.81 3.75
N GLY A 174 -10.22 -0.67 3.81
CA GLY A 174 -9.41 -1.07 4.98
C GLY A 174 -8.85 0.06 5.83
N GLY A 175 -9.04 1.33 5.43
CA GLY A 175 -8.54 2.54 6.11
C GLY A 175 -7.01 2.74 6.05
N ARG A 176 -6.22 1.67 6.11
CA ARG A 176 -4.75 1.69 6.19
C ARG A 176 -4.06 2.54 5.11
N PHE A 177 -4.55 2.48 3.89
CA PHE A 177 -3.91 3.15 2.76
C PHE A 177 -4.39 4.59 2.58
N GLY A 178 -5.45 5.02 3.28
CA GLY A 178 -6.04 6.35 3.13
C GLY A 178 -5.00 7.45 3.32
N ARG A 179 -4.21 7.38 4.40
CA ARG A 179 -3.16 8.39 4.68
C ARG A 179 -2.09 8.50 3.60
N LYS A 180 -1.97 7.56 2.66
CA LYS A 180 -1.02 7.65 1.54
C LYS A 180 -1.46 8.67 0.49
N VAL A 181 -2.74 8.98 0.44
CA VAL A 181 -3.33 9.94 -0.51
C VAL A 181 -3.61 11.21 0.24
N LEU A 182 -2.90 12.30 -0.09
CA LEU A 182 -3.20 13.61 0.48
C LEU A 182 -4.58 14.08 0.01
N ALA A 183 -5.44 14.49 0.94
CA ALA A 183 -6.78 14.97 0.62
C ALA A 183 -6.69 16.23 -0.26
N PHE A 184 -7.40 16.23 -1.40
CA PHE A 184 -7.24 17.29 -2.40
C PHE A 184 -7.51 18.72 -1.88
N PRO A 185 -8.43 19.01 -0.93
CA PRO A 185 -8.60 20.37 -0.42
C PRO A 185 -7.34 20.88 0.28
N LEU A 186 -6.64 20.00 1.00
CA LEU A 186 -5.38 20.31 1.67
C LEU A 186 -4.25 20.47 0.65
N ALA A 187 -4.21 19.59 -0.36
CA ALA A 187 -3.22 19.67 -1.43
C ALA A 187 -3.31 20.97 -2.24
N ILE A 188 -4.53 21.42 -2.56
CA ILE A 188 -4.80 22.71 -3.22
C ILE A 188 -4.24 23.87 -2.38
N ASP A 189 -4.51 23.86 -1.08
CA ASP A 189 -4.09 24.93 -0.18
C ASP A 189 -2.55 24.99 -0.03
N LEU A 190 -1.90 23.83 0.10
CA LEU A 190 -0.43 23.75 0.13
C LEU A 190 0.20 24.17 -1.20
N ALA A 191 -0.37 23.77 -2.34
CA ALA A 191 0.15 24.15 -3.66
C ALA A 191 0.03 25.67 -3.90
N ARG A 192 -1.10 26.27 -3.51
CA ARG A 192 -1.30 27.72 -3.53
C ARG A 192 -0.29 28.43 -2.62
N SER A 193 -0.11 27.93 -1.40
CA SER A 193 0.82 28.51 -0.42
C SER A 193 2.27 28.46 -0.91
N ALA A 194 2.69 27.36 -1.53
CA ALA A 194 4.00 27.23 -2.16
C ALA A 194 4.20 28.30 -3.25
N ARG A 195 3.20 28.50 -4.12
CA ARG A 195 3.23 29.53 -5.16
C ARG A 195 3.34 30.94 -4.56
N LEU A 196 2.55 31.25 -3.54
CA LEU A 196 2.58 32.55 -2.85
C LEU A 196 3.92 32.83 -2.18
N ALA A 197 4.61 31.78 -1.72
CA ALA A 197 5.98 31.86 -1.21
C ALA A 197 7.05 31.95 -2.32
N GLY A 198 6.65 32.04 -3.59
CA GLY A 198 7.54 32.23 -4.72
C GLY A 198 8.15 30.94 -5.28
N HIS A 199 7.69 29.76 -4.87
CA HIS A 199 8.14 28.49 -5.44
C HIS A 199 7.52 28.22 -6.81
N ASP A 200 8.30 27.59 -7.68
CA ASP A 200 7.78 26.90 -8.85
C ASP A 200 7.18 25.55 -8.42
N VAL A 201 6.12 25.12 -9.08
CA VAL A 201 5.37 23.92 -8.69
C VAL A 201 5.28 22.94 -9.85
N ILE A 202 5.64 21.68 -9.58
CA ILE A 202 5.40 20.55 -10.47
C ILE A 202 4.52 19.52 -9.75
N ILE A 203 3.48 19.07 -10.44
CA ILE A 203 2.46 18.18 -9.91
C ILE A 203 2.60 16.80 -10.56
N PHE A 204 2.65 15.77 -9.74
CA PHE A 204 2.76 14.36 -10.10
C PHE A 204 1.55 13.62 -9.54
N GLY A 205 0.94 12.73 -10.30
CA GLY A 205 -0.18 11.94 -9.80
C GLY A 205 -0.98 11.23 -10.89
N GLN A 206 -2.17 10.75 -10.54
CA GLN A 206 -2.94 9.85 -11.40
C GLN A 206 -4.38 10.33 -11.67
N ASP A 207 -4.88 11.31 -10.92
CA ASP A 207 -6.26 11.76 -11.01
C ASP A 207 -6.33 13.13 -11.70
N PRO A 208 -6.63 13.18 -13.01
CA PRO A 208 -6.52 14.41 -13.80
C PRO A 208 -7.42 15.55 -13.29
N GLU A 209 -8.57 15.23 -12.69
CA GLU A 209 -9.47 16.25 -12.14
C GLU A 209 -8.84 16.91 -10.92
N VAL A 210 -8.25 16.12 -10.01
CA VAL A 210 -7.51 16.67 -8.86
C VAL A 210 -6.26 17.41 -9.30
N LEU A 211 -5.48 16.86 -10.25
CA LEU A 211 -4.25 17.52 -10.71
C LEU A 211 -4.55 18.86 -11.37
N GLY A 212 -5.64 18.95 -12.15
CA GLY A 212 -6.11 20.21 -12.73
C GLY A 212 -6.39 21.28 -11.68
N LEU A 213 -7.08 20.93 -10.57
CA LEU A 213 -7.33 21.87 -9.48
C LEU A 213 -6.04 22.37 -8.81
N LEU A 214 -5.02 21.53 -8.69
CA LEU A 214 -3.72 21.95 -8.14
C LEU A 214 -2.99 22.87 -9.11
N CYS A 215 -3.04 22.59 -10.41
CA CYS A 215 -2.51 23.48 -11.45
C CYS A 215 -3.19 24.85 -11.39
N ASP A 216 -4.52 24.90 -11.37
CA ASP A 216 -5.28 26.15 -11.27
C ASP A 216 -4.94 26.95 -10.02
N ALA A 217 -4.74 26.27 -8.89
CA ALA A 217 -4.44 26.92 -7.61
C ALA A 217 -3.02 27.46 -7.49
N SER A 218 -2.05 26.89 -8.23
CA SER A 218 -0.62 27.19 -8.09
C SER A 218 0.03 27.79 -9.34
N GLY A 219 -0.64 27.75 -10.49
CA GLY A 219 0.00 27.96 -11.80
C GLY A 219 1.05 26.90 -12.14
N GLY A 220 1.05 25.77 -11.44
CA GLY A 220 2.02 24.69 -11.60
C GLY A 220 1.84 23.90 -12.89
N ARG A 221 2.84 23.10 -13.24
CA ARG A 221 2.84 22.24 -14.44
C ARG A 221 2.66 20.78 -14.05
N LEU A 222 1.98 20.00 -14.91
CA LEU A 222 1.91 18.55 -14.73
C LEU A 222 3.21 17.89 -15.18
N ALA A 223 3.70 16.93 -14.40
CA ALA A 223 4.89 16.17 -14.75
C ALA A 223 4.69 15.35 -16.04
N GLU A 224 3.50 14.77 -16.24
CA GLU A 224 3.17 13.99 -17.44
C GLU A 224 3.34 14.79 -18.74
N GLN A 225 3.11 16.11 -18.70
CA GLN A 225 3.27 17.02 -19.85
C GLN A 225 4.73 17.26 -20.20
N LEU A 226 5.66 16.93 -19.30
CA LEU A 226 7.10 17.02 -19.50
C LEU A 226 7.68 15.70 -20.03
N VAL A 227 6.93 14.60 -19.95
CA VAL A 227 7.32 13.29 -20.48
C VAL A 227 7.24 13.34 -22.01
N PRO A 228 8.32 13.01 -22.74
CA PRO A 228 8.28 12.90 -24.20
C PRO A 228 7.22 11.90 -24.66
N ASN A 229 6.49 12.22 -25.74
CA ASN A 229 5.39 11.41 -26.24
C ASN A 229 5.80 9.94 -26.51
N GLU A 230 7.02 9.73 -26.99
CA GLU A 230 7.57 8.39 -27.26
C GLU A 230 7.79 7.53 -25.99
N MET A 231 7.76 8.12 -24.78
CA MET A 231 7.98 7.44 -23.50
C MET A 231 6.69 7.26 -22.68
N GLN A 232 5.58 7.88 -23.06
CA GLN A 232 4.35 7.94 -22.25
C GLN A 232 3.66 6.58 -22.04
N ALA A 233 3.81 5.65 -22.97
CA ALA A 233 3.09 4.37 -22.96
C ALA A 233 3.78 3.25 -22.16
N GLY A 234 4.96 3.50 -21.61
CA GLY A 234 5.82 2.47 -21.02
C GLY A 234 6.37 2.80 -19.63
N PRO A 235 7.13 1.87 -19.04
CA PRO A 235 7.81 2.10 -17.76
C PRO A 235 8.78 3.29 -17.79
N GLU A 236 9.21 3.73 -18.97
CA GLU A 236 10.04 4.91 -19.21
C GLU A 236 9.44 6.17 -18.56
N ALA A 237 8.12 6.40 -18.71
CA ALA A 237 7.43 7.53 -18.09
C ALA A 237 7.61 7.55 -16.57
N TRP A 238 7.53 6.38 -15.93
CA TRP A 238 7.71 6.25 -14.48
C TRP A 238 9.13 6.65 -14.05
N PHE A 239 10.16 6.16 -14.76
CA PHE A 239 11.55 6.50 -14.46
C PHE A 239 11.86 7.96 -14.74
N PHE A 240 11.30 8.51 -15.82
CA PHE A 240 11.39 9.92 -16.14
C PHE A 240 10.84 10.78 -14.99
N GLU A 241 9.61 10.50 -14.54
CA GLU A 241 8.98 11.30 -13.50
C GLU A 241 9.68 11.17 -12.13
N VAL A 242 10.14 9.97 -11.77
CA VAL A 242 10.89 9.76 -10.52
C VAL A 242 12.22 10.52 -10.56
N ALA A 243 12.96 10.47 -11.68
CA ALA A 243 14.20 11.22 -11.84
C ALA A 243 13.96 12.74 -11.86
N LEU A 244 12.86 13.21 -12.46
CA LEU A 244 12.47 14.62 -12.46
C LEU A 244 12.12 15.09 -11.04
N MET A 245 11.32 14.32 -10.30
CA MET A 245 10.92 14.62 -8.93
C MET A 245 12.13 14.67 -7.99
N ALA A 246 13.10 13.77 -8.18
CA ALA A 246 14.35 13.72 -7.40
C ALA A 246 15.23 14.97 -7.55
N ARG A 247 14.95 15.86 -8.52
CA ARG A 247 15.66 17.12 -8.74
C ARG A 247 14.95 18.33 -8.13
N CYS A 248 13.77 18.15 -7.55
CA CYS A 248 13.02 19.22 -6.89
C CYS A 248 13.64 19.55 -5.52
N GLU A 249 13.37 20.75 -5.00
CA GLU A 249 13.83 21.22 -3.69
C GLU A 249 13.24 20.38 -2.54
N ALA A 250 11.95 20.05 -2.65
CA ALA A 250 11.21 19.25 -1.67
C ALA A 250 10.03 18.53 -2.35
N ILE A 251 9.56 17.44 -1.74
CA ILE A 251 8.41 16.65 -2.20
C ILE A 251 7.30 16.69 -1.15
N THR A 252 6.21 17.35 -1.46
CA THR A 252 4.97 17.32 -0.65
C THR A 252 4.08 16.17 -1.10
N THR A 253 3.69 15.29 -0.19
CA THR A 253 2.82 14.14 -0.50
C THR A 253 1.98 13.72 0.71
N GLY A 254 1.23 12.62 0.62
CA GLY A 254 0.65 11.99 1.80
C GLY A 254 1.72 11.34 2.69
N SER A 255 1.31 10.50 3.63
CA SER A 255 2.24 9.84 4.56
C SER A 255 3.32 9.00 3.88
N PHE A 256 2.97 8.22 2.84
CA PHE A 256 3.91 7.31 2.19
C PHE A 256 3.47 6.90 0.77
N SER A 257 4.39 6.97 -0.19
CA SER A 257 4.29 6.30 -1.48
C SER A 257 5.67 5.83 -1.91
N SER A 258 5.81 4.59 -2.34
CA SER A 258 7.09 4.09 -2.88
C SER A 258 7.58 4.89 -4.09
N PHE A 259 6.68 5.60 -4.79
CA PHE A 259 7.04 6.50 -5.88
C PHE A 259 7.82 7.73 -5.36
N SER A 260 7.23 8.48 -4.43
CA SER A 260 7.85 9.70 -3.89
C SER A 260 9.01 9.41 -2.93
N GLU A 261 8.96 8.28 -2.22
CA GLU A 261 10.09 7.79 -1.44
C GLU A 261 11.31 7.48 -2.31
N MET A 262 11.11 6.79 -3.44
CA MET A 262 12.20 6.50 -4.36
C MET A 262 12.86 7.80 -4.85
N ALA A 263 12.06 8.78 -5.27
CA ALA A 263 12.57 10.09 -5.69
C ALA A 263 13.32 10.80 -4.56
N SER A 264 12.80 10.76 -3.33
CA SER A 264 13.46 11.31 -2.14
C SER A 264 14.82 10.63 -1.87
N TRP A 265 14.89 9.30 -1.97
CA TRP A 265 16.12 8.53 -1.72
C TRP A 265 17.22 8.87 -2.73
N ILE A 266 16.91 8.85 -4.03
CA ILE A 266 17.92 9.11 -5.08
C ILE A 266 18.22 10.61 -5.25
N GLY A 267 17.27 11.47 -4.89
CA GLY A 267 17.45 12.92 -4.91
C GLY A 267 18.16 13.45 -3.66
N THR A 268 18.14 12.69 -2.56
CA THR A 268 18.39 13.23 -1.20
C THR A 268 17.49 14.45 -0.93
N VAL A 269 16.24 14.36 -1.39
CA VAL A 269 15.26 15.44 -1.32
C VAL A 269 14.35 15.20 -0.12
N GLU A 270 14.08 16.26 0.64
CA GLU A 270 13.16 16.18 1.78
C GLU A 270 11.75 15.81 1.29
N LYS A 271 11.13 14.84 1.99
CA LYS A 271 9.74 14.46 1.77
C LYS A 271 8.88 14.98 2.92
N VAL A 272 8.01 15.94 2.61
CA VAL A 272 7.08 16.56 3.55
C VAL A 272 5.74 15.84 3.48
N ASN A 273 5.26 15.34 4.62
CA ASN A 273 3.89 14.83 4.74
C ASN A 273 2.93 16.01 4.85
N GLY A 274 2.12 16.23 3.82
CA GLY A 274 1.20 17.35 3.72
C GLY A 274 0.11 17.37 4.80
N TYR A 275 -0.20 16.22 5.41
CA TYR A 275 -1.12 16.20 6.55
C TYR A 275 -0.54 16.88 7.80
N ASP A 276 0.77 16.80 8.01
CA ASP A 276 1.44 17.34 9.20
C ASP A 276 1.61 18.87 9.11
N GLN A 277 1.18 19.47 8.00
CA GLN A 277 1.22 20.92 7.75
C GLN A 277 -0.07 21.64 8.19
N PHE A 278 -1.04 20.91 8.75
CA PHE A 278 -2.31 21.48 9.16
C PHE A 278 -2.65 21.11 10.60
N GLU A 279 -3.11 22.11 11.34
CA GLU A 279 -3.91 21.89 12.54
C GLU A 279 -5.30 21.33 12.19
N ALA A 280 -5.87 20.55 13.10
CA ALA A 280 -7.18 19.90 12.89
C ALA A 280 -8.29 20.90 12.56
N SER A 281 -8.26 22.10 13.13
CA SER A 281 -9.23 23.17 12.86
C SER A 281 -9.16 23.69 11.42
N ALA A 282 -7.95 23.92 10.90
CA ALA A 282 -7.73 24.36 9.52
C ALA A 282 -8.13 23.26 8.54
N ALA A 283 -7.74 22.01 8.80
CA ALA A 283 -8.12 20.87 7.97
C ALA A 283 -9.65 20.68 7.93
N ARG A 284 -10.31 20.84 9.08
CA ARG A 284 -11.78 20.82 9.19
C ARG A 284 -12.41 21.92 8.35
N GLU A 285 -11.92 23.16 8.42
CA GLU A 285 -12.45 24.27 7.64
C GLU A 285 -12.31 24.02 6.14
N LEU A 286 -11.14 23.60 5.67
CA LEU A 286 -10.92 23.30 4.25
C LEU A 286 -11.80 22.14 3.77
N ILE A 287 -11.95 21.08 4.57
CA ILE A 287 -12.64 19.87 4.12
C ILE A 287 -14.17 19.99 4.30
N LEU A 288 -14.66 20.53 5.42
CA LEU A 288 -16.09 20.65 5.72
C LEU A 288 -16.69 22.02 5.35
N GLY A 289 -15.88 23.07 5.19
CA GLY A 289 -16.31 24.45 4.85
C GLY A 289 -16.75 24.66 3.40
N GLY A 290 -16.96 23.59 2.65
CA GLY A 290 -17.58 23.62 1.33
C GLY A 290 -16.62 23.56 0.14
N THR A 291 -15.29 23.62 0.33
CA THR A 291 -14.32 23.39 -0.75
C THR A 291 -14.50 21.98 -1.34
N THR A 292 -14.59 20.96 -0.48
CA THR A 292 -14.79 19.57 -0.92
C THR A 292 -16.11 19.38 -1.67
N ALA A 293 -17.20 19.94 -1.14
CA ALA A 293 -18.54 19.75 -1.69
C ALA A 293 -18.65 20.34 -3.11
N ARG A 294 -18.11 21.56 -3.30
CA ARG A 294 -18.19 22.32 -4.56
C ARG A 294 -17.18 21.89 -5.62
N ALA A 295 -16.11 21.19 -5.25
CA ALA A 295 -15.05 20.82 -6.19
C ALA A 295 -15.59 19.92 -7.32
N PRO A 296 -15.19 20.17 -8.58
CA PRO A 296 -15.59 19.38 -9.74
C PRO A 296 -14.72 18.11 -9.87
N VAL A 297 -14.71 17.29 -8.82
CA VAL A 297 -13.98 16.00 -8.78
C VAL A 297 -14.92 14.84 -8.55
N ARG A 298 -14.48 13.63 -8.93
CA ARG A 298 -15.20 12.37 -8.71
C ARG A 298 -15.63 12.20 -7.24
N ALA A 299 -16.78 11.53 -7.06
CA ALA A 299 -17.34 11.28 -5.74
C ALA A 299 -16.35 10.57 -4.80
N LEU A 300 -15.57 9.60 -5.29
CA LEU A 300 -14.61 8.88 -4.46
C LEU A 300 -13.48 9.77 -3.90
N GLN A 301 -13.08 10.83 -4.63
CA GLN A 301 -12.13 11.81 -4.10
C GLN A 301 -12.73 12.65 -2.96
N LYS A 302 -14.02 13.02 -3.08
CA LYS A 302 -14.76 13.69 -2.00
C LYS A 302 -14.90 12.76 -0.80
N ALA A 303 -15.27 11.50 -1.03
CA ALA A 303 -15.39 10.50 0.02
C ALA A 303 -14.08 10.35 0.80
N HIS A 304 -12.96 10.27 0.07
CA HIS A 304 -11.63 10.21 0.66
C HIS A 304 -11.26 11.46 1.45
N ALA A 305 -11.53 12.66 0.92
CA ALA A 305 -11.24 13.90 1.65
C ALA A 305 -11.96 13.93 3.01
N TYR A 306 -13.25 13.58 3.05
CA TYR A 306 -14.00 13.49 4.30
C TYR A 306 -13.50 12.36 5.21
N TRP A 307 -13.15 11.19 4.66
CA TRP A 307 -12.55 10.10 5.42
C TRP A 307 -11.21 10.50 6.05
N ALA A 308 -10.34 11.16 5.28
CA ALA A 308 -9.04 11.60 5.74
C ALA A 308 -9.14 12.58 6.91
N LEU A 309 -10.15 13.46 6.92
CA LEU A 309 -10.41 14.33 8.05
C LEU A 309 -10.63 13.53 9.34
N TYR A 310 -11.46 12.49 9.29
CA TYR A 310 -11.70 11.61 10.43
C TYR A 310 -10.47 10.76 10.78
N ASP A 311 -9.83 10.12 9.80
CA ASP A 311 -8.74 9.18 10.06
C ASP A 311 -7.48 9.86 10.58
N VAL A 312 -7.14 11.05 10.06
CA VAL A 312 -5.92 11.78 10.44
C VAL A 312 -6.15 12.66 11.66
N TYR A 313 -7.24 13.44 11.67
CA TYR A 313 -7.47 14.47 12.70
C TYR A 313 -8.56 14.12 13.71
N GLY A 314 -9.20 12.96 13.59
CA GLY A 314 -10.41 12.60 14.35
C GLY A 314 -10.27 12.70 15.87
N ALA A 315 -9.08 12.49 16.42
CA ALA A 315 -8.84 12.63 17.87
C ALA A 315 -9.03 14.07 18.38
N ALA A 316 -8.85 15.07 17.51
CA ALA A 316 -9.00 16.49 17.82
C ALA A 316 -10.34 17.08 17.33
N LEU A 317 -11.17 16.29 16.64
CA LEU A 317 -12.46 16.76 16.14
C LEU A 317 -13.54 16.72 17.22
N SER A 318 -14.51 17.62 17.09
CA SER A 318 -15.77 17.46 17.80
C SER A 318 -16.48 16.20 17.30
N HIS A 319 -17.30 15.58 18.16
CA HIS A 319 -18.13 14.45 17.77
C HIS A 319 -19.04 14.78 16.57
N GLU A 320 -19.61 15.98 16.54
CA GLU A 320 -20.46 16.44 15.44
C GLU A 320 -19.69 16.50 14.12
N ASP A 321 -18.48 17.07 14.13
CA ASP A 321 -17.64 17.14 12.93
C ASP A 321 -17.18 15.75 12.48
N ALA A 322 -16.83 14.86 13.40
CA ALA A 322 -16.48 13.47 13.08
C ALA A 322 -17.65 12.73 12.42
N VAL A 323 -18.86 12.84 12.99
CA VAL A 323 -20.08 12.25 12.42
C VAL A 323 -20.43 12.87 11.07
N ARG A 324 -20.25 14.18 10.90
CA ARG A 324 -20.49 14.90 9.65
C ARG A 324 -19.51 14.44 8.57
N ALA A 325 -18.22 14.35 8.89
CA ALA A 325 -17.20 13.83 7.98
C ALA A 325 -17.53 12.41 7.52
N LEU A 326 -17.81 11.50 8.45
CA LEU A 326 -18.15 10.11 8.12
C LEU A 326 -19.44 9.98 7.31
N SER A 327 -20.44 10.81 7.59
CA SER A 327 -21.71 10.80 6.86
C SER A 327 -21.52 11.35 5.43
N ASN A 328 -20.73 12.40 5.26
CA ASN A 328 -20.39 12.91 3.93
C ASN A 328 -19.52 11.92 3.13
N ALA A 329 -18.58 11.23 3.79
CA ALA A 329 -17.80 10.17 3.17
C ALA A 329 -18.71 9.07 2.62
N HIS A 330 -19.66 8.60 3.43
CA HIS A 330 -20.64 7.59 3.03
C HIS A 330 -21.58 8.06 1.93
N ALA A 331 -22.00 9.33 1.92
CA ALA A 331 -22.85 9.88 0.87
C ALA A 331 -22.19 9.84 -0.51
N HIS A 332 -20.85 9.94 -0.55
CA HIS A 332 -20.08 9.91 -1.80
C HIS A 332 -19.51 8.53 -2.17
N ASP A 333 -19.41 7.60 -1.21
CA ASP A 333 -19.04 6.20 -1.43
C ASP A 333 -19.93 5.28 -0.57
N PRO A 334 -21.19 5.06 -0.99
CA PRO A 334 -22.22 4.40 -0.19
C PRO A 334 -21.96 2.90 -0.01
N ILE A 335 -21.12 2.29 -0.85
CA ILE A 335 -20.80 0.87 -0.73
C ILE A 335 -19.77 0.58 0.36
N ASN A 336 -19.01 1.58 0.82
CA ASN A 336 -17.93 1.38 1.76
C ASN A 336 -18.44 1.36 3.21
N ASN A 337 -18.60 0.15 3.74
CA ASN A 337 -19.08 -0.08 5.09
C ASN A 337 -18.11 0.33 6.21
N LEU A 338 -16.89 0.78 5.88
CA LEU A 338 -15.96 1.34 6.86
C LEU A 338 -16.53 2.62 7.49
N TYR A 339 -17.21 3.47 6.72
CA TYR A 339 -17.75 4.74 7.21
C TYR A 339 -18.90 4.59 8.22
N PRO A 340 -19.98 3.84 7.93
CA PRO A 340 -21.05 3.63 8.91
C PRO A 340 -20.55 2.89 10.16
N LEU A 341 -19.61 1.96 10.01
CA LEU A 341 -19.00 1.24 11.13
C LEU A 341 -18.18 2.18 12.03
N SER A 342 -17.34 3.04 11.43
CA SER A 342 -16.59 4.09 12.15
C SER A 342 -17.52 5.09 12.84
N ARG A 343 -18.68 5.40 12.26
CA ARG A 343 -19.68 6.29 12.87
C ARG A 343 -20.32 5.66 14.11
N ILE A 344 -20.66 4.37 14.05
CA ILE A 344 -21.16 3.62 15.21
C ILE A 344 -20.10 3.58 16.31
N ASN A 345 -18.85 3.35 15.94
CA ASN A 345 -17.71 3.39 16.86
C ASN A 345 -17.56 4.77 17.55
N GLU A 346 -17.75 5.85 16.80
CA GLU A 346 -17.72 7.21 17.32
C GLU A 346 -18.85 7.47 18.34
N THR A 347 -20.06 6.95 18.10
CA THR A 347 -21.15 6.99 19.09
C THR A 347 -20.82 6.20 20.36
N PHE A 348 -20.16 5.04 20.23
CA PHE A 348 -19.66 4.30 21.41
C PHE A 348 -18.61 5.09 22.20
N ARG A 349 -17.65 5.72 21.52
CA ARG A 349 -16.59 6.53 22.16
C ARG A 349 -17.15 7.69 22.97
N ARG A 350 -18.23 8.31 22.50
CA ARG A 350 -18.96 9.37 23.22
C ARG A 350 -19.73 8.85 24.45
N GLY A 351 -19.91 7.54 24.60
CA GLY A 351 -20.63 6.94 25.71
C GLY A 351 -22.14 6.78 25.50
N ASP A 352 -22.70 7.16 24.34
CA ASP A 352 -24.10 6.90 24.00
C ASP A 352 -24.30 5.44 23.57
N ASN A 353 -24.21 4.58 24.58
CA ASN A 353 -24.29 3.14 24.42
C ASN A 353 -25.65 2.68 23.88
N ARG A 354 -26.74 3.40 24.18
CA ARG A 354 -28.07 3.00 23.74
C ARG A 354 -28.20 3.23 22.24
N GLN A 355 -27.85 4.42 21.77
CA GLN A 355 -27.89 4.76 20.36
C GLN A 355 -26.92 3.89 19.56
N ALA A 356 -25.68 3.73 20.03
CA ALA A 356 -24.67 2.94 19.34
C ALA A 356 -25.06 1.46 19.18
N LYS A 357 -25.62 0.83 20.23
CA LYS A 357 -26.13 -0.55 20.14
C LYS A 357 -27.30 -0.69 19.17
N HIS A 358 -28.23 0.27 19.19
CA HIS A 358 -29.34 0.27 18.25
C HIS A 358 -28.85 0.40 16.80
N ALA A 359 -27.93 1.33 16.54
CA ALA A 359 -27.31 1.53 15.23
C ALA A 359 -26.52 0.30 14.77
N LEU A 360 -25.72 -0.33 15.67
CA LEU A 360 -24.98 -1.54 15.35
C LEU A 360 -25.90 -2.70 14.96
N ARG A 361 -26.99 -2.92 15.70
CA ARG A 361 -27.96 -3.98 15.38
C ARG A 361 -28.62 -3.76 14.03
N ARG A 362 -29.08 -2.54 13.76
CA ARG A 362 -29.67 -2.20 12.47
C ARG A 362 -28.67 -2.43 11.34
N PHE A 363 -27.43 -1.96 11.53
CA PHE A 363 -26.37 -2.15 10.56
C PHE A 363 -26.06 -3.64 10.29
N LEU A 364 -26.01 -4.47 11.33
CA LEU A 364 -25.83 -5.93 11.19
C LEU A 364 -27.02 -6.59 10.47
N GLU A 365 -28.25 -6.12 10.72
CA GLU A 365 -29.46 -6.56 10.03
C GLU A 365 -29.39 -6.24 8.53
N ASP A 366 -29.00 -5.02 8.18
CA ASP A 366 -28.85 -4.57 6.80
C ASP A 366 -27.75 -5.37 6.06
N GLN A 367 -26.75 -5.86 6.79
CA GLN A 367 -25.62 -6.62 6.24
C GLN A 367 -25.82 -8.14 6.25
N LYS A 368 -26.92 -8.66 6.81
CA LYS A 368 -27.11 -10.11 7.01
C LYS A 368 -27.22 -10.87 5.69
N ASP A 369 -27.74 -10.23 4.64
CA ASP A 369 -28.00 -10.86 3.34
C ASP A 369 -27.02 -10.45 2.24
N VAL A 370 -26.12 -9.52 2.52
CA VAL A 370 -25.04 -9.08 1.62
C VAL A 370 -24.06 -10.23 1.38
N PRO A 371 -23.79 -10.62 0.12
CA PRO A 371 -22.78 -11.62 -0.23
C PRO A 371 -21.38 -11.29 0.31
N ARG A 372 -20.65 -12.33 0.72
CA ARG A 372 -19.29 -12.18 1.29
C ARG A 372 -18.26 -11.53 0.34
N ARG A 373 -18.47 -11.69 -0.97
CA ARG A 373 -17.56 -11.20 -2.03
C ARG A 373 -17.99 -9.85 -2.58
N GLU A 374 -19.06 -9.26 -2.06
CA GLU A 374 -19.51 -7.95 -2.50
C GLU A 374 -18.52 -6.88 -2.03
N GLN A 375 -18.12 -6.02 -2.96
CA GLN A 375 -17.17 -4.95 -2.69
C GLN A 375 -17.73 -3.98 -1.66
N GLY A 376 -16.90 -3.64 -0.68
CA GLY A 376 -17.27 -2.76 0.41
C GLY A 376 -18.20 -3.38 1.44
N SER A 377 -18.58 -4.67 1.30
CA SER A 377 -19.39 -5.38 2.31
C SER A 377 -18.75 -5.35 3.69
N LEU A 378 -19.56 -5.48 4.75
CA LEU A 378 -19.05 -5.55 6.12
C LEU A 378 -17.96 -6.62 6.28
N LEU A 379 -18.12 -7.78 5.67
CA LEU A 379 -17.14 -8.86 5.77
C LEU A 379 -15.80 -8.52 5.09
N GLU A 380 -15.81 -7.81 3.96
CA GLU A 380 -14.58 -7.34 3.32
C GLU A 380 -13.86 -6.32 4.21
N VAL A 381 -14.60 -5.36 4.76
CA VAL A 381 -14.06 -4.34 5.68
C VAL A 381 -13.46 -5.00 6.92
N LEU A 382 -14.19 -5.91 7.59
CA LEU A 382 -13.68 -6.61 8.77
C LEU A 382 -12.47 -7.48 8.43
N PHE A 383 -12.47 -8.15 7.27
CA PHE A 383 -11.31 -8.90 6.80
C PHE A 383 -10.09 -7.98 6.60
N ALA A 384 -10.27 -6.81 6.00
CA ALA A 384 -9.19 -5.84 5.84
C ALA A 384 -8.65 -5.37 7.20
N LEU A 385 -9.53 -4.98 8.13
CA LEU A 385 -9.16 -4.55 9.50
C LEU A 385 -8.55 -5.68 10.34
N SER A 386 -8.84 -6.94 9.99
CA SER A 386 -8.27 -8.12 10.65
C SER A 386 -6.81 -8.38 10.26
N ARG A 387 -6.21 -7.62 9.35
CA ARG A 387 -4.79 -7.82 9.02
C ARG A 387 -3.90 -7.24 10.13
N PRO A 388 -2.81 -7.92 10.52
CA PRO A 388 -1.89 -7.43 11.56
C PRO A 388 -1.39 -6.01 11.29
N MET A 389 -1.11 -5.69 10.04
CA MET A 389 -0.63 -4.39 9.57
C MET A 389 -1.65 -3.24 9.59
N ASN A 390 -2.91 -3.51 9.96
CA ASN A 390 -3.99 -2.51 10.01
C ASN A 390 -4.32 -2.06 11.45
N VAL A 391 -3.37 -2.13 12.40
CA VAL A 391 -3.61 -1.80 13.82
C VAL A 391 -4.22 -0.41 13.98
N GLN A 392 -3.59 0.62 13.42
CA GLN A 392 -4.07 2.00 13.54
C GLN A 392 -5.49 2.15 12.98
N ALA A 393 -5.73 1.70 11.75
CA ALA A 393 -7.05 1.80 11.12
C ALA A 393 -8.13 1.05 11.92
N ARG A 394 -7.78 -0.10 12.51
CA ARG A 394 -8.65 -0.88 13.38
C ARG A 394 -8.96 -0.14 14.67
N GLU A 395 -7.97 0.48 15.31
CA GLU A 395 -8.18 1.25 16.54
C GLU A 395 -9.01 2.51 16.28
N THR A 396 -8.72 3.23 15.20
CA THR A 396 -9.52 4.39 14.76
C THR A 396 -10.97 3.96 14.53
N SER A 397 -11.21 2.87 13.81
CA SER A 397 -12.56 2.50 13.34
C SER A 397 -13.36 1.64 14.32
N LEU A 398 -12.73 0.91 15.25
CA LEU A 398 -13.38 -0.08 16.12
C LEU A 398 -13.07 0.06 17.61
N GLY A 399 -12.27 1.04 18.05
CA GLY A 399 -11.85 1.16 19.46
C GLY A 399 -13.00 1.16 20.49
N GLY A 400 -14.05 1.95 20.26
CA GLY A 400 -15.25 1.97 21.10
C GLY A 400 -16.07 0.67 21.01
N ILE A 401 -16.14 0.05 19.82
CA ILE A 401 -16.77 -1.27 19.65
C ILE A 401 -16.02 -2.33 20.47
N PHE A 402 -14.69 -2.32 20.47
CA PHE A 402 -13.89 -3.26 21.26
C PHE A 402 -14.03 -3.04 22.76
N GLN A 403 -14.06 -1.78 23.21
CA GLN A 403 -14.38 -1.48 24.61
C GLN A 403 -15.73 -2.09 24.98
N ARG A 404 -16.73 -2.03 24.09
CA ARG A 404 -18.04 -2.61 24.37
C ARG A 404 -18.09 -4.13 24.29
N ALA A 405 -17.33 -4.74 23.38
CA ALA A 405 -17.16 -6.18 23.31
C ALA A 405 -16.60 -6.76 24.62
N ARG A 406 -15.62 -6.08 25.24
CA ARG A 406 -15.04 -6.47 26.55
C ARG A 406 -16.03 -6.38 27.71
N THR A 407 -17.06 -5.54 27.58
CA THR A 407 -18.16 -5.48 28.56
C THR A 407 -19.28 -6.50 28.32
N GLY A 408 -19.08 -7.44 27.38
CA GLY A 408 -20.02 -8.53 27.13
C GLY A 408 -21.16 -8.22 26.17
N ASP A 409 -21.10 -7.12 25.40
CA ASP A 409 -22.13 -6.84 24.41
C ASP A 409 -22.05 -7.84 23.23
N PRO A 410 -23.12 -8.63 22.96
CA PRO A 410 -23.02 -9.73 22.01
C PRO A 410 -22.72 -9.29 20.57
N ASP A 411 -23.29 -8.17 20.14
CA ASP A 411 -23.19 -7.69 18.75
C ASP A 411 -21.83 -7.02 18.52
N ALA A 412 -21.34 -6.27 19.52
CA ALA A 412 -19.97 -5.75 19.49
C ALA A 412 -18.92 -6.88 19.55
N SER A 413 -19.16 -7.92 20.36
CA SER A 413 -18.29 -9.10 20.43
C SER A 413 -18.27 -9.90 19.13
N LEU A 414 -19.35 -9.94 18.35
CA LEU A 414 -19.35 -10.55 17.03
C LEU A 414 -18.36 -9.85 16.09
N ILE A 415 -18.40 -8.51 16.06
CA ILE A 415 -17.42 -7.70 15.30
C ILE A 415 -16.01 -7.93 15.82
N GLY A 416 -15.84 -7.88 17.16
CA GLY A 416 -14.55 -8.12 17.81
C GLY A 416 -13.92 -9.45 17.40
N ALA A 417 -14.66 -10.55 17.51
CA ALA A 417 -14.18 -11.89 17.19
C ALA A 417 -13.72 -12.04 15.73
N LEU A 418 -14.27 -11.25 14.82
CA LEU A 418 -13.90 -11.26 13.39
C LEU A 418 -12.65 -10.41 13.09
N VAL A 419 -12.08 -9.71 14.06
CA VAL A 419 -10.98 -8.77 13.81
C VAL A 419 -9.80 -8.94 14.77
N VAL A 420 -10.00 -9.40 16.01
CA VAL A 420 -8.93 -9.58 17.00
C VAL A 420 -7.88 -10.60 16.58
N GLN A 421 -6.63 -10.33 16.95
CA GLN A 421 -5.47 -11.13 16.54
C GLN A 421 -5.06 -12.15 17.60
N ASP A 422 -5.35 -11.91 18.87
CA ASP A 422 -4.95 -12.79 19.96
C ASP A 422 -6.04 -13.84 20.28
N ALA A 423 -5.60 -15.04 20.65
CA ALA A 423 -6.48 -16.16 20.94
C ALA A 423 -7.38 -15.91 22.17
N ASN A 424 -6.87 -15.19 23.16
CA ASN A 424 -7.58 -14.91 24.41
C ASN A 424 -8.81 -14.02 24.17
N SER A 425 -8.61 -12.84 23.56
CA SER A 425 -9.71 -11.94 23.19
C SER A 425 -10.66 -12.61 22.20
N PHE A 426 -10.14 -13.45 21.29
CA PHE A 426 -10.97 -14.17 20.33
C PHE A 426 -11.94 -15.14 21.01
N GLU A 427 -11.48 -15.99 21.93
CA GLU A 427 -12.36 -16.93 22.62
C GLU A 427 -13.32 -16.21 23.57
N GLU A 428 -12.88 -15.15 24.26
CA GLU A 428 -13.77 -14.29 25.06
C GLU A 428 -14.90 -13.70 24.20
N PHE A 429 -14.55 -13.08 23.08
CA PHE A 429 -15.52 -12.47 22.18
C PHE A 429 -16.42 -13.52 21.53
N CYS A 430 -15.92 -14.72 21.21
CA CYS A 430 -16.76 -15.82 20.72
C CYS A 430 -17.81 -16.26 21.75
N ARG A 431 -17.46 -16.34 23.04
CA ARG A 431 -18.42 -16.67 24.11
C ARG A 431 -19.54 -15.63 24.20
N ASN A 432 -19.19 -14.35 24.13
CA ASN A 432 -20.17 -13.26 24.17
C ASN A 432 -21.01 -13.21 22.89
N ALA A 433 -20.38 -13.35 21.73
CA ALA A 433 -21.02 -13.37 20.41
C ALA A 433 -22.00 -14.54 20.24
N ALA A 434 -21.82 -15.64 20.97
CA ALA A 434 -22.80 -16.72 21.00
C ALA A 434 -24.19 -16.23 21.43
N ARG A 435 -24.29 -15.15 22.21
CA ARG A 435 -25.57 -14.54 22.61
C ARG A 435 -26.15 -13.61 21.56
N SER A 436 -25.43 -13.33 20.47
CA SER A 436 -25.93 -12.50 19.38
C SER A 436 -26.98 -13.25 18.56
N ARG A 437 -27.97 -12.49 18.05
CA ARG A 437 -29.01 -12.99 17.15
C ARG A 437 -28.48 -13.22 15.72
N PHE A 438 -27.29 -12.69 15.40
CA PHE A 438 -26.69 -12.77 14.07
C PHE A 438 -25.73 -13.96 13.96
N ARG A 439 -26.25 -15.16 13.63
CA ARG A 439 -25.44 -16.40 13.57
C ARG A 439 -25.20 -16.95 12.15
N PHE A 440 -26.11 -16.72 11.20
CA PHE A 440 -26.23 -17.61 10.03
C PHE A 440 -25.11 -17.46 8.97
N ARG A 441 -24.43 -16.30 8.86
CA ARG A 441 -23.35 -16.11 7.87
C ARG A 441 -21.93 -15.97 8.44
N PHE A 442 -21.78 -15.78 9.75
CA PHE A 442 -20.47 -15.58 10.41
C PHE A 442 -19.86 -16.86 11.00
N ARG A 443 -20.63 -17.95 11.10
CA ARG A 443 -20.17 -19.22 11.69
C ARG A 443 -18.93 -19.78 11.01
N GLN A 444 -18.93 -19.86 9.67
CA GLN A 444 -17.78 -20.36 8.91
C GLN A 444 -16.52 -19.48 9.08
N PRO A 445 -16.58 -18.14 8.94
CA PRO A 445 -15.47 -17.25 9.28
C PRO A 445 -14.91 -17.46 10.69
N LEU A 446 -15.77 -17.57 11.70
CA LEU A 446 -15.37 -17.76 13.10
C LEU A 446 -14.73 -19.14 13.32
N GLU A 447 -15.32 -20.21 12.79
CA GLU A 447 -14.76 -21.57 12.88
C GLU A 447 -13.39 -21.65 12.18
N HIS A 448 -13.24 -21.02 11.02
CA HIS A 448 -11.96 -20.97 10.33
C HIS A 448 -10.92 -20.19 11.15
N ARG A 449 -11.28 -19.01 11.68
CA ARG A 449 -10.37 -18.20 12.50
C ARG A 449 -9.95 -18.94 13.78
N ARG A 450 -10.87 -19.65 14.43
CA ARG A 450 -10.57 -20.51 15.58
C ARG A 450 -9.54 -21.58 15.23
N LYS A 451 -9.67 -22.23 14.06
CA LYS A 451 -8.67 -23.20 13.58
C LYS A 451 -7.30 -22.55 13.35
N VAL A 452 -7.26 -21.34 12.78
CA VAL A 452 -6.01 -20.61 12.54
C VAL A 452 -5.33 -20.22 13.84
N LEU A 453 -6.07 -19.59 14.77
CA LEU A 453 -5.51 -19.11 16.04
C LEU A 453 -5.05 -20.24 16.96
N ARG A 454 -5.73 -21.39 16.97
CA ARG A 454 -5.30 -22.58 17.72
C ARG A 454 -4.09 -23.29 17.12
N ALA A 455 -3.79 -23.04 15.85
CA ALA A 455 -2.62 -23.59 15.18
C ALA A 455 -1.38 -22.70 15.35
N LEU A 456 -1.51 -21.53 16.00
CA LEU A 456 -0.37 -20.68 16.33
C LEU A 456 0.37 -21.25 17.54
N PRO A 457 1.71 -21.34 17.51
CA PRO A 457 2.50 -21.69 18.69
C PRO A 457 2.30 -20.65 19.80
N ASP A 458 2.35 -21.09 21.06
CA ASP A 458 2.23 -20.20 22.22
C ASP A 458 3.31 -19.10 22.19
N GLY A 459 2.89 -17.85 22.39
CA GLY A 459 3.79 -16.69 22.51
C GLY A 459 4.21 -16.02 21.20
N LEU A 460 3.90 -16.57 20.02
CA LEU A 460 4.17 -15.89 18.75
C LEU A 460 2.97 -15.01 18.34
N PRO A 461 3.17 -13.71 18.04
CA PRO A 461 2.12 -12.92 17.42
C PRO A 461 1.73 -13.57 16.08
N PRO A 462 0.48 -13.45 15.60
CA PRO A 462 0.00 -14.05 14.34
C PRO A 462 0.69 -13.54 13.07
N ALA A 463 1.82 -12.87 13.20
CA ALA A 463 2.55 -12.18 12.16
C ALA A 463 2.81 -13.14 11.00
N TYR A 464 1.95 -13.03 9.99
CA TYR A 464 2.13 -13.50 8.62
C TYR A 464 1.90 -14.99 8.32
N PHE A 465 1.19 -15.74 9.18
CA PHE A 465 0.79 -17.10 8.81
C PHE A 465 -0.25 -17.16 7.67
N ARG A 466 0.16 -17.74 6.53
CA ARG A 466 -0.67 -18.32 5.45
C ARG A 466 -1.96 -17.54 5.10
N PHE A 467 -1.81 -16.27 4.69
CA PHE A 467 -2.93 -15.48 4.15
C PHE A 467 -3.64 -16.16 2.98
N GLY A 468 -2.98 -17.04 2.23
CA GLY A 468 -3.60 -17.81 1.15
C GLY A 468 -4.67 -18.81 1.61
N ARG A 469 -4.60 -19.35 2.84
CA ARG A 469 -5.64 -20.23 3.40
C ARG A 469 -6.80 -19.43 4.00
N LEU A 470 -6.50 -18.32 4.68
CA LEU A 470 -7.50 -17.36 5.14
C LEU A 470 -8.27 -16.76 3.97
N ARG A 471 -7.60 -16.27 2.93
CA ARG A 471 -8.24 -15.77 1.71
C ARG A 471 -9.16 -16.83 1.07
N ARG A 472 -8.75 -18.10 0.98
CA ARG A 472 -9.61 -19.20 0.48
C ARG A 472 -10.81 -19.48 1.38
N ALA A 473 -10.64 -19.45 2.70
CA ALA A 473 -11.74 -19.66 3.64
C ALA A 473 -12.73 -18.49 3.73
N PHE A 474 -12.26 -17.26 3.48
CA PHE A 474 -13.10 -16.10 3.23
C PHE A 474 -13.66 -16.07 1.80
N GLY A 475 -13.29 -17.05 0.95
CA GLY A 475 -13.71 -17.12 -0.46
C GLY A 475 -13.10 -16.05 -1.36
N LEU A 476 -12.09 -15.31 -0.91
CA LEU A 476 -11.45 -14.20 -1.63
C LEU A 476 -10.39 -14.66 -2.64
N LEU A 477 -10.17 -15.97 -2.77
CA LEU A 477 -9.43 -16.58 -3.87
C LEU A 477 -10.30 -17.69 -4.48
N PRO A 478 -10.16 -17.98 -5.79
CA PRO A 478 -10.72 -19.21 -6.37
C PRO A 478 -10.18 -20.45 -5.61
N PRO A 479 -10.91 -21.58 -5.62
CA PRO A 479 -10.40 -22.84 -5.10
C PRO A 479 -9.05 -23.15 -5.76
N ALA A 480 -8.18 -23.89 -5.07
CA ALA A 480 -6.91 -24.32 -5.66
C ALA A 480 -7.22 -25.03 -6.98
N GLY A 481 -6.80 -24.44 -8.10
CA GLY A 481 -6.76 -25.17 -9.35
C GLY A 481 -5.85 -26.37 -9.13
N THR A 482 -6.35 -27.57 -9.45
CA THR A 482 -5.47 -28.66 -9.85
C THR A 482 -4.49 -28.13 -10.89
N PRO A 483 -3.20 -28.53 -10.84
CA PRO A 483 -2.22 -28.05 -11.79
C PRO A 483 -2.78 -28.24 -13.19
N THR A 484 -3.02 -27.14 -13.90
CA THR A 484 -3.30 -27.19 -15.33
C THR A 484 -2.09 -27.85 -15.96
N SER A 485 -2.29 -29.06 -16.46
CA SER A 485 -1.39 -29.69 -17.41
C SER A 485 -0.98 -28.64 -18.44
N ALA A 486 0.32 -28.60 -18.74
CA ALA A 486 0.90 -27.70 -19.73
C ALA A 486 -0.01 -27.56 -20.97
N PRO A 487 -0.14 -26.37 -21.56
CA PRO A 487 -0.86 -26.23 -22.81
C PRO A 487 -0.22 -27.16 -23.83
N ALA A 488 -1.04 -28.06 -24.39
CA ALA A 488 -0.64 -28.90 -25.50
C ALA A 488 -0.07 -28.01 -26.61
N SER A 489 1.08 -28.40 -27.15
CA SER A 489 1.71 -27.75 -28.30
C SER A 489 0.67 -27.51 -29.41
N PRO A 490 0.72 -26.36 -30.10
CA PRO A 490 -0.20 -26.11 -31.21
C PRO A 490 -0.03 -27.20 -32.27
N PRO A 491 -1.13 -27.62 -32.93
CA PRO A 491 -1.07 -28.66 -33.95
C PRO A 491 -0.14 -28.23 -35.07
N THR A 492 0.78 -29.11 -35.42
CA THR A 492 1.64 -28.98 -36.60
C THR A 492 0.74 -28.86 -37.84
N PRO A 493 0.96 -27.87 -38.73
CA PRO A 493 0.18 -27.78 -39.96
C PRO A 493 0.42 -29.04 -40.81
N PRO A 494 -0.60 -29.52 -41.55
CA PRO A 494 -0.48 -30.72 -42.35
C PRO A 494 0.56 -30.50 -43.46
N ALA A 495 1.43 -31.49 -43.63
CA ALA A 495 2.38 -31.53 -44.73
C ALA A 495 1.64 -31.46 -46.07
N GLU A 496 1.96 -30.44 -46.88
CA GLU A 496 1.54 -30.36 -48.28
C GLU A 496 2.09 -31.59 -49.02
N ARG A 497 1.17 -32.38 -49.60
CA ARG A 497 1.54 -33.42 -50.56
C ARG A 497 1.81 -32.78 -51.92
N PRO A 498 2.79 -33.29 -52.68
CA PRO A 498 3.15 -32.72 -53.97
C PRO A 498 2.14 -33.11 -55.06
N GLY A 499 1.68 -32.09 -55.78
CA GLY A 499 1.44 -32.10 -57.23
C GLY A 499 0.34 -32.98 -57.82
N SER A 500 -0.62 -32.34 -58.51
CA SER A 500 -1.15 -32.83 -59.78
C SER A 500 -1.79 -31.69 -60.58
N VAL A 501 -1.17 -31.35 -61.71
CA VAL A 501 -1.72 -30.61 -62.86
C VAL A 501 -2.68 -31.56 -63.61
N PRO A 502 -3.88 -31.12 -64.05
CA PRO A 502 -4.15 -30.78 -65.47
C PRO A 502 -5.18 -29.63 -65.60
N GLU A 503 -5.35 -28.89 -66.70
CA GLU A 503 -4.95 -28.94 -68.11
C GLU A 503 -4.93 -27.50 -68.64
#